data_AF-A0A1V6AAY0-F1
#
_entry.id   AF-A0A1V6AAY0-F1
#
_cell.length_a   1.000
_cell.length_b   1.000
_cell.length_c   1.000
_cell.angle_alpha   90.00
_cell.angle_beta   90.00
_cell.angle_gamma   90.00
#
_symmetry.space_group_name_H-M   'P 1'
#
loop_
_entity.id
_entity.type
_entity.pdbx_description
1 polymer ?
#
loop_
_entity_poly.entity_id
_entity_poly.type
_entity_poly.pdbx_seq_one_letter_code
_entity_poly.pdbx_strand_id
1 'polypeptide(L)'
;MKLNNKHTGLIVASLIALSFNSHFAQAAKKTVDAVKPATAYAFKKVGSEYVQLPQVEAADIVVKKTAVKVDRNNVYIGGYIVNTTDKPIKHVRIFPTFADSSLNVAHLVEQLNHDELNIEPKETRRFVIMRPASKVAPLLAHNLPLDENCILNCLKVGEN
;
A
#
# COMPACT_ATOMS: atom_id res chain seq x y z
N MET A 1 44.20 -36.21 -7.97
CA MET A 1 43.78 -34.80 -8.08
C MET A 1 43.85 -34.18 -6.69
N LYS A 2 44.90 -33.39 -6.38
CA LYS A 2 45.11 -32.83 -5.04
C LYS A 2 44.30 -31.53 -4.92
N LEU A 3 43.20 -31.57 -4.16
CA LEU A 3 42.42 -30.38 -3.83
C LEU A 3 43.26 -29.45 -2.94
N ASN A 4 43.47 -28.22 -3.42
CA ASN A 4 44.28 -27.21 -2.74
C ASN A 4 43.48 -26.64 -1.54
N ASN A 5 44.06 -26.67 -0.34
CA ASN A 5 43.43 -26.26 0.93
C ASN A 5 42.93 -24.80 0.96
N LYS A 6 43.33 -23.97 -0.01
CA LYS A 6 42.80 -22.60 -0.16
C LYS A 6 41.38 -22.54 -0.72
N HIS A 7 40.89 -23.57 -1.40
CA HIS A 7 39.55 -23.58 -2.01
C HIS A 7 38.53 -24.43 -1.26
N THR A 8 38.98 -25.28 -0.33
CA THR A 8 38.09 -26.11 0.50
C THR A 8 37.20 -25.26 1.41
N GLY A 9 37.72 -24.16 1.96
CA GLY A 9 36.93 -23.21 2.76
C GLY A 9 35.79 -22.55 1.97
N LEU A 10 36.05 -22.18 0.71
CA LEU A 10 35.03 -21.60 -0.17
C LEU A 10 33.95 -22.62 -0.56
N ILE A 11 34.36 -23.87 -0.81
CA ILE A 11 33.45 -24.98 -1.12
C ILE A 11 32.56 -25.31 0.07
N VAL A 12 33.13 -25.36 1.29
CA VAL A 12 32.37 -25.60 2.53
C VAL A 12 31.41 -24.45 2.81
N ALA A 13 31.84 -23.19 2.67
CA ALA A 13 30.96 -22.03 2.83
C ALA A 13 29.80 -22.02 1.82
N SER A 14 30.06 -22.46 0.58
CA SER A 14 29.06 -22.56 -0.48
C SER A 14 28.06 -23.70 -0.22
N LEU A 15 28.52 -24.85 0.28
CA LEU A 15 27.67 -25.97 0.71
C LEU A 15 26.79 -25.62 1.90
N ILE A 16 27.33 -24.86 2.86
CA ILE A 16 26.58 -24.34 4.01
C ILE A 16 25.51 -23.33 3.54
N ALA A 17 25.86 -22.41 2.63
CA ALA A 17 24.90 -21.45 2.07
C ALA A 17 23.78 -22.14 1.28
N LEU A 18 24.09 -23.22 0.54
CA LEU A 18 23.10 -24.04 -0.19
C LEU A 18 22.22 -24.88 0.75
N SER A 19 22.75 -25.38 1.86
CA SER A 19 21.99 -26.19 2.83
C SER A 19 21.01 -25.32 3.64
N PHE A 20 21.39 -24.10 4.02
CA PHE A 20 20.48 -23.16 4.66
C PHE A 20 19.35 -22.73 3.72
N ASN A 21 19.61 -22.50 2.44
CA ASN A 21 18.55 -22.08 1.51
C ASN A 21 17.52 -23.18 1.25
N SER A 22 17.92 -24.45 1.18
CA SER A 22 17.01 -25.56 0.86
C SER A 22 16.19 -26.05 2.06
N HIS A 23 16.79 -26.15 3.25
CA HIS A 23 16.07 -26.60 4.45
C HIS A 23 15.16 -25.52 5.01
N PHE A 24 15.54 -24.23 4.97
CA PHE A 24 14.62 -23.16 5.35
C PHE A 24 13.50 -22.99 4.31
N ALA A 25 13.79 -23.08 3.01
CA ALA A 25 12.74 -23.01 2.00
C ALA A 25 11.76 -24.19 2.09
N GLN A 26 12.24 -25.42 2.35
CA GLN A 26 11.36 -26.58 2.57
C GLN A 26 10.62 -26.52 3.91
N ALA A 27 11.24 -26.03 4.99
CA ALA A 27 10.58 -25.84 6.26
C ALA A 27 9.53 -24.73 6.18
N ALA A 28 9.83 -23.61 5.52
CA ALA A 28 8.88 -22.54 5.24
C ALA A 28 7.74 -23.01 4.33
N LYS A 29 8.01 -23.81 3.30
CA LYS A 29 6.96 -24.38 2.45
C LYS A 29 6.06 -25.35 3.23
N LYS A 30 6.65 -26.21 4.08
CA LYS A 30 5.92 -27.12 4.95
C LYS A 30 5.11 -26.39 6.04
N THR A 31 5.60 -25.28 6.59
CA THR A 31 4.84 -24.50 7.60
C THR A 31 3.76 -23.63 6.97
N VAL A 32 3.97 -23.10 5.77
CA VAL A 32 2.94 -22.37 5.00
C VAL A 32 1.82 -23.30 4.54
N ASP A 33 2.13 -24.55 4.18
CA ASP A 33 1.12 -25.56 3.80
C ASP A 33 0.38 -26.15 5.02
N ALA A 34 1.05 -26.28 6.18
CA ALA A 34 0.44 -26.85 7.39
C ALA A 34 -0.34 -25.83 8.23
N VAL A 35 -0.01 -24.54 8.13
CA VAL A 35 -0.64 -23.48 8.91
C VAL A 35 -1.01 -22.35 7.95
N LYS A 36 -2.14 -22.50 7.28
CA LYS A 36 -2.92 -21.35 6.82
C LYS A 36 -3.78 -20.93 8.02
N PRO A 37 -3.35 -19.96 8.86
CA PRO A 37 -4.23 -19.48 9.90
C PRO A 37 -5.46 -18.89 9.19
N ALA A 38 -6.62 -19.51 9.39
CA ALA A 38 -7.88 -19.03 8.82
C ALA A 38 -8.20 -17.60 9.29
N THR A 39 -7.68 -17.23 10.46
CA THR A 39 -7.82 -15.91 11.07
C THR A 39 -6.57 -15.59 11.90
N ALA A 40 -5.87 -14.51 11.54
CA ALA A 40 -4.82 -13.92 12.36
C ALA A 40 -5.44 -12.82 13.24
N TYR A 41 -5.45 -13.01 14.55
CA TYR A 41 -5.92 -12.01 15.51
C TYR A 41 -4.73 -11.21 16.03
N ALA A 42 -4.78 -9.89 15.87
CA ALA A 42 -3.84 -8.99 16.52
C ALA A 42 -4.37 -8.66 17.92
N PHE A 43 -3.51 -8.66 18.94
CA PHE A 43 -3.89 -8.28 20.31
C PHE A 43 -3.12 -7.03 20.72
N LYS A 44 -3.80 -6.08 21.37
CA LYS A 44 -3.19 -4.92 22.00
C LYS A 44 -3.10 -5.16 23.50
N LYS A 45 -1.90 -5.06 24.07
CA LYS A 45 -1.71 -5.10 25.52
C LYS A 45 -2.14 -3.76 26.12
N VAL A 46 -3.11 -3.80 27.03
CA VAL A 46 -3.59 -2.65 27.79
C VAL A 46 -3.43 -3.00 29.26
N GLY A 47 -2.40 -2.46 29.92
CA GLY A 47 -2.03 -2.85 31.28
C GLY A 47 -1.59 -4.32 31.35
N SER A 48 -2.30 -5.12 32.15
CA SER A 48 -2.09 -6.57 32.31
C SER A 48 -2.96 -7.43 31.37
N GLU A 49 -3.85 -6.84 30.59
CA GLU A 49 -4.81 -7.56 29.75
C GLU A 49 -4.45 -7.47 28.26
N TYR A 50 -4.76 -8.55 27.52
CA TYR A 50 -4.65 -8.60 26.06
C TYR A 50 -6.04 -8.40 25.46
N VAL A 51 -6.26 -7.24 24.84
CA VAL A 51 -7.51 -6.93 24.15
C VAL A 51 -7.37 -7.34 22.69
N GLN A 52 -8.27 -8.20 22.22
CA GLN A 52 -8.34 -8.59 20.81
C GLN A 52 -8.69 -7.37 19.97
N LEU A 53 -7.85 -7.06 18.99
CA LEU A 53 -8.15 -6.02 18.02
C LEU A 53 -9.24 -6.54 17.07
N PRO A 54 -10.17 -5.66 16.63
CA PRO A 54 -11.17 -6.02 15.65
C PRO A 54 -10.51 -6.60 14.41
N GLN A 55 -11.11 -7.66 13.86
CA GLN A 55 -10.64 -8.29 12.64
C GLN A 55 -10.72 -7.26 11.50
N VAL A 56 -9.58 -6.96 10.90
CA VAL A 56 -9.51 -6.08 9.72
C VAL A 56 -9.80 -6.94 8.49
N GLU A 57 -10.98 -6.76 7.92
CA GLU A 57 -11.32 -7.38 6.63
C GLU A 57 -10.40 -6.82 5.54
N ALA A 58 -9.90 -7.70 4.67
CA ALA A 58 -9.07 -7.29 3.55
C ALA A 58 -9.90 -6.43 2.59
N ALA A 59 -9.51 -5.17 2.41
CA ALA A 59 -10.18 -4.30 1.46
C ALA A 59 -9.95 -4.78 0.01
N ASP A 60 -11.01 -4.77 -0.79
CA ASP A 60 -10.99 -5.13 -2.21
C ASP A 60 -10.09 -4.22 -3.06
N ILE A 61 -9.90 -2.98 -2.60
CA ILE A 61 -9.07 -1.97 -3.24
C ILE A 61 -8.10 -1.42 -2.21
N VAL A 62 -6.84 -1.33 -2.60
CA VAL A 62 -5.81 -0.64 -1.81
C VAL A 62 -5.28 0.51 -2.64
N VAL A 63 -5.43 1.72 -2.14
CA VAL A 63 -4.79 2.92 -2.71
C VAL A 63 -3.61 3.32 -1.84
N LYS A 64 -2.48 3.61 -2.47
CA LYS A 64 -1.27 4.07 -1.78
C LYS A 64 -0.72 5.31 -2.44
N LYS A 65 -0.53 6.35 -1.63
CA LYS A 65 0.15 7.58 -2.01
C LYS A 65 1.64 7.30 -2.23
N THR A 66 2.18 7.81 -3.33
CA THR A 66 3.61 7.75 -3.64
C THR A 66 4.29 9.08 -3.37
N ALA A 67 3.71 10.18 -3.86
CA ALA A 67 4.26 11.52 -3.66
C ALA A 67 3.19 12.60 -3.86
N VAL A 68 3.35 13.71 -3.14
CA VAL A 68 2.70 14.99 -3.47
C VAL A 68 3.76 15.97 -3.94
N LYS A 69 3.53 16.62 -5.07
CA LYS A 69 4.38 17.69 -5.58
C LYS A 69 3.54 18.91 -5.87
N VAL A 70 4.05 20.08 -5.50
CA VAL A 70 3.45 21.37 -5.82
C VAL A 70 4.44 22.12 -6.69
N ASP A 71 3.99 22.58 -7.86
CA ASP A 71 4.70 23.56 -8.66
C ASP A 71 3.94 24.91 -8.68
N ARG A 72 4.40 25.89 -9.45
CA ARG A 72 3.77 27.22 -9.50
C ARG A 72 2.36 27.21 -10.08
N ASN A 73 2.05 26.21 -10.91
CA ASN A 73 0.84 26.16 -11.72
C ASN A 73 -0.13 25.06 -11.26
N ASN A 74 0.39 23.96 -10.71
CA ASN A 74 -0.32 22.71 -10.47
C ASN A 74 0.13 22.03 -9.17
N VAL A 75 -0.81 21.28 -8.61
CA VAL A 75 -0.60 20.28 -7.58
C VAL A 75 -0.75 18.90 -8.21
N TYR A 76 0.19 18.02 -7.90
CA TYR A 76 0.23 16.64 -8.35
C TYR A 76 0.19 15.72 -7.14
N ILE A 77 -0.76 14.80 -7.12
CA ILE A 77 -0.84 13.74 -6.11
C ILE A 77 -0.74 12.41 -6.86
N GLY A 78 0.41 11.75 -6.73
CA GLY A 78 0.70 10.49 -7.39
C GLY A 78 0.47 9.31 -6.45
N GLY A 79 -0.03 8.22 -7.00
CA GLY A 79 -0.25 6.99 -6.24
C GLY A 79 -0.41 5.77 -7.13
N TYR A 80 -0.69 4.66 -6.48
CA TYR A 80 -1.09 3.43 -7.14
C TYR A 80 -2.32 2.85 -6.49
N ILE A 81 -3.15 2.23 -7.33
CA ILE A 81 -4.32 1.48 -6.96
C ILE A 81 -4.06 0.00 -7.21
N VAL A 82 -4.45 -0.84 -6.27
CA VAL A 82 -4.31 -2.30 -6.35
C VAL A 82 -5.69 -2.91 -6.18
N ASN A 83 -6.11 -3.70 -7.16
CA ASN A 83 -7.26 -4.59 -7.01
C ASN A 83 -6.79 -5.87 -6.32
N THR A 84 -7.23 -6.13 -5.10
CA THR A 84 -6.82 -7.32 -4.34
C THR A 84 -7.72 -8.53 -4.63
N THR A 85 -8.80 -8.34 -5.39
CA THR A 85 -9.80 -9.36 -5.67
C THR A 85 -9.50 -10.15 -6.94
N ASP A 86 -10.23 -11.24 -7.15
CA ASP A 86 -10.21 -12.04 -8.38
C ASP A 86 -11.24 -11.56 -9.42
N LYS A 87 -11.89 -10.42 -9.17
CA LYS A 87 -12.93 -9.85 -10.04
C LYS A 87 -12.51 -8.48 -10.55
N PRO A 88 -12.92 -8.08 -11.76
CA PRO A 88 -12.68 -6.73 -12.24
C PRO A 88 -13.49 -5.71 -11.42
N ILE A 89 -12.92 -4.53 -11.22
CA ILE A 89 -13.58 -3.41 -10.57
C ILE A 89 -13.84 -2.33 -11.62
N LYS A 90 -15.11 -2.05 -11.88
CA LYS A 90 -15.53 -1.20 -13.01
C LYS A 90 -15.20 0.27 -12.81
N HIS A 91 -15.46 0.82 -11.63
CA HIS A 91 -15.25 2.23 -11.36
C HIS A 91 -14.82 2.44 -9.90
N VAL A 92 -13.66 3.05 -9.76
CA VAL A 92 -13.13 3.52 -8.48
C VAL A 92 -12.90 5.02 -8.55
N ARG A 93 -13.45 5.75 -7.60
CA ARG A 93 -13.12 7.15 -7.39
C ARG A 93 -12.07 7.27 -6.30
N ILE A 94 -10.95 7.87 -6.63
CA ILE A 94 -9.84 8.16 -5.72
C ILE A 94 -9.90 9.64 -5.35
N PHE A 95 -9.69 9.96 -4.07
CA PHE A 95 -9.74 11.34 -3.61
C PHE A 95 -8.83 11.53 -2.38
N PRO A 96 -8.18 12.69 -2.24
CA PRO A 96 -7.38 13.01 -1.07
C PRO A 96 -8.26 13.53 0.08
N THR A 97 -7.86 13.19 1.29
CA THR A 97 -8.26 13.87 2.53
C THR A 97 -7.01 14.32 3.27
N PHE A 98 -7.13 15.33 4.09
CA PHE A 98 -6.02 15.88 4.85
C PHE A 98 -6.18 15.58 6.34
N ALA A 99 -5.06 15.37 7.04
CA ALA A 99 -5.05 15.10 8.47
C ALA A 99 -5.65 16.26 9.29
N ASP A 100 -5.43 17.49 8.83
CA ASP A 100 -6.14 18.67 9.34
C ASP A 100 -7.56 18.72 8.76
N SER A 101 -8.55 18.53 9.62
CA SER A 101 -9.97 18.53 9.24
C SER A 101 -10.46 19.88 8.72
N SER A 102 -9.80 20.99 9.08
CA SER A 102 -10.14 22.33 8.56
C SER A 102 -9.90 22.46 7.06
N LEU A 103 -9.00 21.64 6.51
CA LEU A 103 -8.71 21.59 5.08
C LEU A 103 -9.73 20.78 4.29
N ASN A 104 -10.46 19.87 4.92
CA ASN A 104 -11.43 18.98 4.28
C ASN A 104 -12.76 19.70 4.02
N VAL A 105 -12.73 20.75 3.21
CA VAL A 105 -13.94 21.46 2.77
C VAL A 105 -14.80 20.56 1.89
N ALA A 106 -16.12 20.74 1.95
CA ALA A 106 -17.09 19.86 1.27
C ALA A 106 -16.83 19.66 -0.23
N HIS A 107 -16.29 20.67 -0.91
CA HIS A 107 -16.01 20.63 -2.34
C HIS A 107 -14.61 20.10 -2.70
N LEU A 108 -13.73 19.85 -1.74
CA LEU A 108 -12.36 19.43 -2.01
C LEU A 108 -12.32 18.06 -2.70
N VAL A 109 -13.20 17.16 -2.28
CA VAL A 109 -13.35 15.82 -2.85
C VAL A 109 -13.76 15.91 -4.33
N GLU A 110 -14.68 16.82 -4.66
CA GLU A 110 -15.11 17.04 -6.04
C GLU A 110 -14.00 17.67 -6.90
N GLN A 111 -13.22 18.56 -6.29
CA GLN A 111 -12.14 19.26 -6.97
C GLN A 111 -10.90 18.40 -7.18
N LEU A 112 -10.58 17.48 -6.26
CA LEU A 112 -9.37 16.66 -6.26
C LEU A 112 -9.64 15.16 -6.43
N ASN A 113 -10.75 14.78 -7.04
CA ASN A 113 -10.99 13.38 -7.39
C ASN A 113 -10.20 12.92 -8.62
N HIS A 114 -10.08 11.61 -8.75
CA HIS A 114 -9.62 10.94 -9.97
C HIS A 114 -10.39 9.63 -10.12
N ASP A 115 -10.94 9.41 -11.29
CA ASP A 115 -11.74 8.22 -11.58
C ASP A 115 -10.89 7.22 -12.36
N GLU A 116 -10.75 6.02 -11.81
CA GLU A 116 -10.13 4.87 -12.46
C GLU A 116 -11.22 3.89 -12.89
N LEU A 117 -11.15 3.47 -14.16
CA LEU A 117 -12.13 2.58 -14.77
C LEU A 117 -11.48 1.24 -15.12
N ASN A 118 -12.26 0.17 -15.00
CA ASN A 118 -11.90 -1.19 -15.42
C ASN A 118 -10.53 -1.63 -14.90
N ILE A 119 -10.43 -1.79 -13.58
CA ILE A 119 -9.23 -2.30 -12.91
C ILE A 119 -9.33 -3.82 -12.88
N GLU A 120 -8.45 -4.49 -13.60
CA GLU A 120 -8.43 -5.94 -13.75
C GLU A 120 -8.10 -6.64 -12.42
N PRO A 121 -8.48 -7.92 -12.25
CA PRO A 121 -8.10 -8.71 -11.09
C PRO A 121 -6.59 -8.69 -10.83
N LYS A 122 -6.19 -8.47 -9.58
CA LYS A 122 -4.77 -8.39 -9.16
C LYS A 122 -3.94 -7.31 -9.87
N GLU A 123 -4.57 -6.38 -10.59
CA GLU A 123 -3.86 -5.31 -11.27
C GLU A 123 -3.33 -4.28 -10.26
N THR A 124 -2.11 -3.81 -10.51
CA THR A 124 -1.56 -2.60 -9.88
C THR A 124 -1.42 -1.51 -10.94
N ARG A 125 -2.15 -0.41 -10.79
CA ARG A 125 -2.15 0.71 -11.74
C ARG A 125 -1.68 2.00 -11.08
N ARG A 126 -0.87 2.78 -11.78
CA ARG A 126 -0.43 4.11 -11.33
C ARG A 126 -1.40 5.18 -11.81
N PHE A 127 -1.63 6.18 -10.98
CA PHE A 127 -2.44 7.35 -11.32
C PHE A 127 -1.80 8.63 -10.81
N VAL A 128 -2.22 9.76 -11.37
CA VAL A 128 -1.84 11.10 -10.92
C VAL A 128 -3.07 12.00 -10.92
N ILE A 129 -3.38 12.58 -9.77
CA ILE A 129 -4.34 13.67 -9.65
C ILE A 129 -3.59 14.97 -9.91
N MET A 130 -3.84 15.59 -11.06
CA MET A 130 -3.29 16.89 -11.41
C MET A 130 -4.39 17.95 -11.35
N ARG A 131 -4.17 19.01 -10.56
CA ARG A 131 -5.09 20.17 -10.50
C ARG A 131 -4.33 21.48 -10.52
N PRO A 132 -4.89 22.53 -11.15
CA PRO A 132 -4.32 23.87 -11.07
C PRO A 132 -4.23 24.34 -9.62
N ALA A 133 -3.11 24.94 -9.25
CA ALA A 133 -2.88 25.51 -7.92
C ALA A 133 -3.97 26.52 -7.54
N SER A 134 -4.52 27.26 -8.50
CA SER A 134 -5.64 28.19 -8.29
C SER A 134 -6.93 27.51 -7.78
N LYS A 135 -7.19 26.27 -8.19
CA LYS A 135 -8.38 25.52 -7.73
C LYS A 135 -8.22 24.97 -6.31
N VAL A 136 -6.99 24.89 -5.83
CA VAL A 136 -6.63 24.38 -4.50
C VAL A 136 -5.92 25.44 -3.67
N ALA A 137 -6.13 26.71 -3.99
CA ALA A 137 -5.53 27.84 -3.29
C ALA A 137 -5.79 27.82 -1.77
N PRO A 138 -6.98 27.44 -1.26
CA PRO A 138 -7.21 27.28 0.17
C PRO A 138 -6.23 26.27 0.77
N LEU A 139 -6.04 25.12 0.14
CA LEU A 139 -5.12 24.07 0.58
C LEU A 139 -3.68 24.57 0.68
N LEU A 140 -3.25 25.37 -0.31
CA LEU A 140 -1.89 25.91 -0.38
C LEU A 140 -1.65 27.07 0.59
N ALA A 141 -2.70 27.78 1.00
CA ALA A 141 -2.61 28.88 1.95
C ALA A 141 -2.33 28.39 3.38
N HIS A 142 -2.73 27.17 3.69
CA HIS A 142 -2.31 26.52 4.92
C HIS A 142 -0.87 26.03 4.75
N ASN A 143 0.07 26.56 5.54
CA ASN A 143 1.49 26.22 5.53
C ASN A 143 1.80 24.79 6.04
N LEU A 144 0.94 23.83 5.75
CA LEU A 144 1.07 22.44 6.15
C LEU A 144 1.81 21.64 5.06
N PRO A 145 2.76 20.76 5.43
CA PRO A 145 3.38 19.86 4.49
C PRO A 145 2.34 18.93 3.85
N LEU A 146 1.93 19.23 2.61
CA LEU A 146 0.87 18.44 1.94
C LEU A 146 1.26 16.99 1.72
N ASP A 147 2.54 16.69 1.52
CA ASP A 147 2.99 15.32 1.33
C ASP A 147 2.82 14.46 2.59
N GLU A 148 2.98 15.03 3.77
CA GLU A 148 2.83 14.30 5.03
C GLU A 148 1.36 14.19 5.46
N ASN A 149 0.57 15.21 5.12
CA ASN A 149 -0.81 15.34 5.60
C ASN A 149 -1.85 14.80 4.63
N CYS A 150 -1.49 14.53 3.36
CA CYS A 150 -2.40 13.99 2.36
C CYS A 150 -2.55 12.46 2.50
N ILE A 151 -3.79 12.03 2.68
CA ILE A 151 -4.21 10.63 2.74
C ILE A 151 -5.06 10.35 1.51
N LEU A 152 -4.73 9.32 0.74
CA LEU A 152 -5.54 8.92 -0.41
C LEU A 152 -6.57 7.88 0.01
N ASN A 153 -7.83 8.17 -0.29
CA ASN A 153 -8.96 7.28 -0.08
C ASN A 153 -9.58 6.87 -1.41
N CYS A 154 -10.40 5.83 -1.37
CA CYS A 154 -11.15 5.37 -2.53
C CYS A 154 -12.59 5.00 -2.20
N LEU A 155 -13.46 5.20 -3.18
CA LEU A 155 -14.85 4.78 -3.19
C LEU A 155 -15.05 3.86 -4.39
N LYS A 156 -15.72 2.72 -4.21
CA LYS A 156 -16.34 2.04 -5.34
C LYS A 156 -17.56 2.84 -5.74
N VAL A 157 -17.60 3.31 -6.99
CA VAL A 157 -18.78 3.97 -7.53
C VAL A 157 -19.59 2.88 -8.21
N GLY A 158 -20.69 2.48 -7.57
CA GLY A 158 -21.55 1.42 -8.09
C GLY A 158 -22.24 1.86 -9.37
N GLU A 159 -22.29 0.95 -10.35
CA GLU A 159 -23.38 0.93 -11.32
C GLU A 159 -24.66 0.65 -10.53
N ASN A 160 -25.57 1.64 -10.46
CA ASN A 160 -26.98 1.35 -10.18
C ASN A 160 -27.60 0.64 -11.40
#